data_AF-A0A2N2TR98-F1
#
_entry.id   AF-A0A2N2TR98-F1
#
_cell.length_a   1.000
_cell.length_b   1.000
_cell.length_c   1.000
_cell.angle_alpha   90.00
_cell.angle_beta   90.00
_cell.angle_gamma   90.00
#
_symmetry.space_group_name_H-M   'P 1'
#
loop_
_entity.id
_entity.type
_entity.pdbx_description
1 polymer ?
#
loop_
_entity_poly.entity_id
_entity_poly.type
_entity_poly.pdbx_seq_one_letter_code
_entity_poly.pdbx_strand_id
1 'polypeptide(L)'
;MALSGTSPAQAQGFAAYITPPRFEIQATAGTSTRQVFEIQHVGQLKGGYRIYTNDWTFQPDNSVVFSDALAPDSCRPWVAIERRELTLESGARYRFRFEITPPAGTPPRECRFAIMVEGRDPAKSSVDVGGRIGVIVYAAVGGAAPVLEVSTTRVTKTPDGKTVALIDVRNSGNAHGRLEGFVNGTDAGGQRLELSPADVPIMPGETRSIALVPVIEEGKPAPEVRFPLIVKGNLEWGKNRLPLDASFGP
;
A
#
# COMPACT_ATOMS: atom_id res chain seq x y z
N MET A 1 -41.37 18.41 -38.76
CA MET A 1 -40.49 19.34 -38.01
C MET A 1 -39.92 18.55 -36.84
N ALA A 2 -38.60 18.34 -36.83
CA ALA A 2 -37.93 17.30 -36.04
C ALA A 2 -37.86 17.65 -34.54
N LEU A 3 -38.21 16.68 -33.70
CA LEU A 3 -38.02 16.72 -32.25
C LEU A 3 -36.52 16.56 -31.97
N SER A 4 -35.88 17.63 -31.50
CA SER A 4 -34.50 17.60 -31.03
C SER A 4 -34.46 16.96 -29.65
N GLY A 5 -34.03 15.70 -29.58
CA GLY A 5 -33.82 14.98 -28.32
C GLY A 5 -32.52 15.46 -27.66
N THR A 6 -32.63 16.17 -26.55
CA THR A 6 -31.50 16.49 -25.68
C THR A 6 -31.08 15.21 -24.94
N SER A 7 -29.99 14.57 -25.35
CA SER A 7 -29.42 13.46 -24.58
C SER A 7 -28.94 13.98 -23.22
N PRO A 8 -29.25 13.30 -22.10
CA PRO A 8 -28.72 13.69 -20.80
C PRO A 8 -27.20 13.48 -20.82
N ALA A 9 -26.45 14.54 -20.51
CA ALA A 9 -25.02 14.43 -20.27
C ALA A 9 -24.79 13.52 -19.06
N GLN A 10 -24.29 12.31 -19.30
CA GLN A 10 -23.89 11.41 -18.22
C GLN A 10 -22.70 12.03 -17.51
N ALA A 11 -22.86 12.32 -16.22
CA ALA A 11 -21.77 12.80 -15.38
C ALA A 11 -20.76 11.66 -15.21
N GLN A 12 -19.54 11.85 -15.71
CA GLN A 12 -18.45 10.90 -15.52
C GLN A 12 -17.69 11.28 -14.24
N GLY A 13 -17.58 10.34 -13.30
CA GLY A 13 -16.78 10.52 -12.09
C GLY A 13 -15.28 10.29 -12.34
N PHE A 14 -14.51 10.20 -11.25
CA PHE A 14 -13.09 9.84 -11.31
C PHE A 14 -12.89 8.49 -12.01
N ALA A 15 -12.06 8.48 -13.06
CA ALA A 15 -11.89 7.33 -13.93
C ALA A 15 -10.41 7.11 -14.29
N ALA A 16 -9.55 6.94 -13.28
CA ALA A 16 -8.15 6.53 -13.48
C ALA A 16 -7.89 5.13 -12.93
N TYR A 17 -7.13 4.36 -13.69
CA TYR A 17 -6.43 3.17 -13.25
C TYR A 17 -4.93 3.47 -13.17
N ILE A 18 -4.26 3.08 -12.09
CA ILE A 18 -2.86 3.44 -11.82
C ILE A 18 -2.04 2.19 -11.55
N THR A 19 -0.86 2.08 -12.17
CA THR A 19 0.04 0.93 -11.98
C THR A 19 1.53 1.29 -12.09
N PRO A 20 2.39 0.87 -11.15
CA PRO A 20 2.02 0.25 -9.87
C PRO A 20 1.41 1.30 -8.91
N PRO A 21 0.58 0.87 -7.93
CA PRO A 21 0.02 1.76 -6.91
C PRO A 21 1.00 2.09 -5.78
N ARG A 22 2.14 1.40 -5.72
CA ARG A 22 3.15 1.51 -4.68
C ARG A 22 4.56 1.37 -5.25
N PHE A 23 5.52 2.06 -4.64
CA PHE A 23 6.94 1.88 -4.88
C PHE A 23 7.68 1.65 -3.57
N GLU A 24 8.61 0.70 -3.58
CA GLU A 24 9.61 0.47 -2.54
C GLU A 24 10.99 0.56 -3.19
N ILE A 25 11.75 1.61 -2.87
CA ILE A 25 12.91 2.04 -3.63
C ILE A 25 14.13 2.15 -2.71
N GLN A 26 15.29 1.75 -3.22
CA GLN A 26 16.58 2.08 -2.62
C GLN A 26 17.12 3.37 -3.25
N ALA A 27 17.43 4.36 -2.42
CA ALA A 27 17.94 5.66 -2.84
C ALA A 27 19.30 5.95 -2.19
N THR A 28 20.15 6.65 -2.93
CA THR A 28 21.48 7.05 -2.46
C THR A 28 21.52 8.56 -2.27
N ALA A 29 22.04 9.01 -1.13
CA ALA A 29 22.21 10.43 -0.86
C ALA A 29 23.06 11.11 -1.95
N GLY A 30 22.60 12.27 -2.44
CA GLY A 30 23.26 13.03 -3.51
C GLY A 30 23.02 12.50 -4.93
N THR A 31 22.22 11.44 -5.11
CA THR A 31 21.89 10.86 -6.44
C THR A 31 20.40 10.95 -6.71
N SER A 32 20.01 11.26 -7.95
CA SER A 32 18.61 11.22 -8.37
C SER A 32 18.20 9.79 -8.77
N THR A 33 17.10 9.32 -8.22
CA THR A 33 16.45 8.07 -8.63
C THR A 33 15.17 8.37 -9.40
N ARG A 34 15.13 8.01 -10.69
CA ARG A 34 13.93 8.12 -11.55
C ARG A 34 13.02 6.92 -11.41
N GLN A 35 11.72 7.18 -11.40
CA GLN A 35 10.67 6.16 -11.40
C GLN A 35 9.53 6.55 -12.35
N VAL A 36 8.74 5.56 -12.74
CA VAL A 36 7.63 5.73 -13.67
C VAL A 36 6.45 4.87 -13.23
N PHE A 37 5.25 5.46 -13.19
CA PHE A 37 4.00 4.72 -13.13
C PHE A 37 3.11 5.07 -14.32
N GLU A 38 2.18 4.19 -14.65
CA GLU A 38 1.18 4.42 -15.68
C GLU A 38 -0.12 4.94 -15.07
N ILE A 39 -0.69 5.95 -15.72
CA ILE A 39 -2.06 6.42 -15.52
C ILE A 39 -2.84 6.05 -16.77
N GLN A 40 -3.83 5.18 -16.64
CA GLN A 40 -4.78 4.86 -17.69
C GLN A 40 -6.11 5.55 -17.40
N HIS A 41 -6.62 6.30 -18.37
CA HIS A 41 -7.97 6.83 -18.30
C HIS A 41 -8.97 5.74 -18.74
N VAL A 42 -9.85 5.34 -17.84
CA VAL A 42 -10.85 4.27 -18.07
C VAL A 42 -12.27 4.80 -18.29
N GLY A 43 -12.41 6.12 -18.36
CA GLY A 43 -13.66 6.78 -18.66
C GLY A 43 -13.93 6.88 -20.16
N GLN A 44 -15.19 7.17 -20.51
CA GLN A 44 -15.67 7.24 -21.90
C GLN A 44 -15.45 8.62 -22.53
N LEU A 45 -15.48 9.66 -21.71
CA LEU A 45 -15.19 11.05 -22.06
C LEU A 45 -13.78 11.41 -21.61
N LYS A 46 -13.16 12.38 -22.28
CA LYS A 46 -11.88 12.97 -21.88
C LYS A 46 -11.86 13.35 -20.40
N GLY A 47 -10.78 13.01 -19.68
CA GLY A 47 -10.63 13.28 -18.24
C GLY A 47 -9.41 14.14 -17.92
N GLY A 48 -9.59 15.11 -17.01
CA GLY A 48 -8.55 15.94 -16.44
C GLY A 48 -8.06 15.45 -15.06
N TYR A 49 -6.76 15.56 -14.81
CA TYR A 49 -6.11 15.18 -13.56
C TYR A 49 -5.21 16.29 -13.02
N ARG A 50 -5.27 16.52 -11.71
CA ARG A 50 -4.28 17.27 -10.94
C ARG A 50 -3.34 16.27 -10.27
N ILE A 51 -2.04 16.56 -10.33
CA ILE A 51 -0.99 15.69 -9.82
C ILE A 51 -0.08 16.48 -8.89
N TYR A 52 0.07 15.98 -7.66
CA TYR A 52 0.81 16.65 -6.58
C TYR A 52 1.33 15.61 -5.59
N THR A 53 2.16 16.03 -4.64
CA THR A 53 2.65 15.14 -3.57
C THR A 53 1.96 15.44 -2.26
N ASN A 54 1.83 14.44 -1.38
CA ASN A 54 1.36 14.59 0.00
C ASN A 54 2.26 13.83 0.95
N ASP A 55 2.33 14.32 2.18
CA ASP A 55 2.77 13.47 3.29
C ASP A 55 1.60 12.58 3.68
N TRP A 56 1.91 11.47 4.34
CA TRP A 56 0.87 10.58 4.82
C TRP A 56 1.29 9.86 6.10
N THR A 57 0.29 9.48 6.90
CA THR A 57 0.46 8.69 8.11
C THR A 57 -0.33 7.39 7.98
N PHE A 58 0.29 6.27 8.38
CA PHE A 58 -0.39 4.99 8.48
C PHE A 58 -1.03 4.87 9.86
N GLN A 59 -2.32 4.58 9.92
CA GLN A 59 -3.04 4.46 11.17
C GLN A 59 -3.07 3.00 11.66
N PRO A 60 -3.31 2.75 12.96
CA PRO A 60 -3.41 1.39 13.50
C PRO A 60 -4.49 0.51 12.85
N ASP A 61 -5.55 1.11 12.32
CA ASP A 61 -6.65 0.44 11.61
C ASP A 61 -6.36 0.16 10.12
N ASN A 62 -5.10 0.35 9.70
CA ASN A 62 -4.63 0.25 8.32
C ASN A 62 -5.17 1.34 7.38
N SER A 63 -5.79 2.40 7.89
CA SER A 63 -6.14 3.58 7.09
C SER A 63 -4.92 4.47 6.84
N VAL A 64 -4.99 5.27 5.77
CA VAL A 64 -3.97 6.24 5.39
C VAL A 64 -4.57 7.63 5.45
N VAL A 65 -3.92 8.52 6.20
CA VAL A 65 -4.31 9.94 6.28
C VAL A 65 -3.30 10.76 5.51
N PHE A 66 -3.76 11.50 4.49
CA PHE A 66 -2.91 12.37 3.66
C PHE A 66 -2.93 13.81 4.18
N SER A 67 -1.76 14.47 4.18
CA SER A 67 -1.59 15.88 4.54
C SER A 67 -0.94 16.64 3.40
N ASP A 68 -1.51 17.78 3.03
CA ASP A 68 -0.89 18.69 2.04
C ASP A 68 0.19 19.57 2.68
N ALA A 69 0.00 19.95 3.94
CA ALA A 69 1.02 20.62 4.72
C ALA A 69 2.24 19.69 4.89
N LEU A 70 3.43 20.26 4.73
CA LEU A 70 4.69 19.54 4.96
C LEU A 70 4.83 19.18 6.43
N ALA A 71 5.01 17.89 6.72
CA ALA A 71 5.47 17.44 8.02
C ALA A 71 6.87 18.01 8.30
N PRO A 72 7.25 18.24 9.58
CA PRO A 72 8.57 18.77 9.93
C PRO A 72 9.75 17.97 9.35
N ASP A 73 9.59 16.66 9.20
CA ASP A 73 10.57 15.73 8.67
C ASP A 73 10.29 15.29 7.23
N SER A 74 9.36 15.96 6.52
CA SER A 74 8.96 15.60 5.16
C SER A 74 10.14 15.61 4.19
N CYS A 75 10.20 14.57 3.36
CA CYS A 75 11.16 14.48 2.26
C CYS A 75 10.58 14.96 0.93
N ARG A 76 9.33 15.43 0.87
CA ARG A 76 8.70 15.94 -0.37
C ARG A 76 9.52 17.02 -1.08
N PRO A 77 10.29 17.91 -0.40
CA PRO A 77 11.18 18.83 -1.09
C PRO A 77 12.26 18.17 -1.96
N TRP A 78 12.54 16.88 -1.76
CA TRP A 78 13.48 16.10 -2.56
C TRP A 78 12.85 15.54 -3.84
N VAL A 79 11.52 15.66 -3.98
CA VAL A 79 10.73 15.00 -5.01
C VAL A 79 10.39 15.97 -6.13
N ALA A 80 10.69 15.57 -7.37
CA ALA A 80 10.25 16.25 -8.57
C ALA A 80 9.24 15.38 -9.34
N ILE A 81 8.16 16.00 -9.81
CA ILE A 81 7.16 15.37 -10.67
C ILE A 81 7.15 16.08 -12.03
N GLU A 82 7.00 15.34 -13.13
CA GLU A 82 7.22 15.93 -14.47
C GLU A 82 6.14 16.94 -14.90
N ARG A 83 4.94 16.87 -14.33
CA ARG A 83 3.84 17.80 -14.57
C ARG A 83 2.83 17.79 -13.42
N ARG A 84 2.09 18.89 -13.27
CA ARG A 84 1.04 19.03 -12.24
C ARG A 84 -0.38 18.83 -12.77
N GLU A 85 -0.52 18.83 -14.09
CA GLU A 85 -1.80 18.65 -14.76
C GLU A 85 -1.62 17.72 -15.96
N LEU A 86 -2.63 16.90 -16.18
CA LEU A 86 -2.68 15.95 -17.27
C LEU A 86 -4.11 15.86 -17.78
N THR A 87 -4.29 15.76 -19.09
CA THR A 87 -5.58 15.48 -19.70
C THR A 87 -5.44 14.30 -20.64
N LEU A 88 -6.31 13.31 -20.49
CA LEU A 88 -6.25 12.06 -21.23
C LEU A 88 -7.56 11.83 -21.97
N GLU A 89 -7.44 11.39 -23.22
CA GLU A 89 -8.59 10.90 -23.99
C GLU A 89 -9.08 9.55 -23.46
N SER A 90 -10.29 9.15 -23.87
CA SER A 90 -10.85 7.83 -23.58
C SER A 90 -9.86 6.70 -23.90
N GLY A 91 -9.61 5.82 -22.92
CA GLY A 91 -8.69 4.68 -23.05
C GLY A 91 -7.20 5.02 -23.11
N ALA A 92 -6.81 6.30 -23.08
CA ALA A 92 -5.41 6.69 -23.19
C ALA A 92 -4.59 6.27 -21.96
N ARG A 93 -3.33 5.93 -22.20
CA ARG A 93 -2.34 5.57 -21.18
C ARG A 93 -1.21 6.59 -21.18
N TYR A 94 -0.76 6.98 -20.00
CA TYR A 94 0.32 7.94 -19.83
C TYR A 94 1.34 7.44 -18.81
N ARG A 95 2.61 7.39 -19.23
CA ARG A 95 3.74 7.02 -18.37
C ARG A 95 4.23 8.25 -17.61
N PHE A 96 3.74 8.42 -16.40
CA PHE A 96 4.08 9.53 -15.53
C PHE A 96 5.41 9.32 -14.83
N ARG A 97 6.33 10.29 -14.96
CA ARG A 97 7.67 10.24 -14.34
C ARG A 97 7.75 11.09 -13.07
N PHE A 98 8.48 10.56 -12.11
CA PHE A 98 8.92 11.31 -10.94
C PHE A 98 10.35 10.95 -10.56
N GLU A 99 10.96 11.81 -9.76
CA GLU A 99 12.34 11.71 -9.29
C GLU A 99 12.42 11.98 -7.79
N ILE A 100 13.33 11.28 -7.14
CA ILE A 100 13.69 11.51 -5.74
C ILE A 100 15.19 11.80 -5.71
N THR A 101 15.57 12.98 -5.21
CA THR A 101 16.97 13.38 -5.05
C THR A 101 17.24 13.74 -3.59
N PRO A 102 17.55 12.75 -2.72
CA PRO A 102 17.93 13.04 -1.35
C PRO A 102 19.21 13.89 -1.34
N PRO A 103 19.31 14.96 -0.53
CA PRO A 103 20.51 15.78 -0.44
C PRO A 103 21.76 14.95 -0.11
N ALA A 104 22.92 15.39 -0.62
CA ALA A 104 24.20 14.78 -0.25
C ALA A 104 24.39 14.83 1.28
N GLY A 105 24.94 13.76 1.86
CA GLY A 105 25.14 13.67 3.32
C GLY A 105 23.87 13.37 4.13
N THR A 106 22.73 13.13 3.49
CA THR A 106 21.52 12.67 4.20
C THR A 106 21.83 11.36 4.95
N PRO A 107 21.63 11.31 6.28
CA PRO A 107 21.88 10.09 7.06
C PRO A 107 20.88 8.98 6.67
N PRO A 108 21.18 7.70 6.97
CA PRO A 108 20.27 6.60 6.67
C PRO A 108 18.89 6.82 7.29
N ARG A 109 17.87 6.93 6.44
CA ARG A 109 16.47 7.10 6.85
C ARG A 109 15.52 6.71 5.73
N GLU A 110 14.26 6.53 6.08
CA GLU A 110 13.20 6.42 5.10
C GLU A 110 12.63 7.79 4.71
N CYS A 111 12.38 7.96 3.41
CA CYS A 111 11.58 9.01 2.83
C CYS A 111 10.24 8.43 2.38
N ARG A 112 9.14 8.99 2.89
CA ARG A 112 7.78 8.55 2.57
C ARG A 112 6.98 9.72 2.04
N PHE A 113 6.28 9.51 0.95
CA PHE A 113 5.31 10.45 0.41
C PHE A 113 4.29 9.70 -0.45
N ALA A 114 3.24 10.39 -0.84
CA ALA A 114 2.29 9.91 -1.84
C ALA A 114 2.32 10.85 -3.05
N ILE A 115 2.20 10.30 -4.25
CA ILE A 115 1.87 11.08 -5.46
C ILE A 115 0.36 10.96 -5.64
N MET A 116 -0.35 12.06 -5.43
CA MET A 116 -1.80 12.12 -5.59
C MET A 116 -2.16 12.37 -7.04
N VAL A 117 -3.04 11.54 -7.57
CA VAL A 117 -3.72 11.75 -8.85
C VAL A 117 -5.19 12.00 -8.54
N GLU A 118 -5.60 13.25 -8.70
CA GLU A 118 -6.95 13.73 -8.36
C GLU A 118 -7.69 14.11 -9.65
N GLY A 119 -8.93 13.65 -9.78
CA GLY A 119 -9.78 14.03 -10.92
C GLY A 119 -10.20 15.49 -10.82
N ARG A 120 -10.10 16.24 -11.92
CA ARG A 120 -10.52 17.65 -11.99
C ARG A 120 -11.97 17.84 -12.42
N ASP A 121 -12.56 16.81 -13.00
CA ASP A 121 -13.94 16.83 -13.48
C ASP A 121 -14.83 16.19 -12.41
N PRO A 122 -15.40 16.94 -11.45
CA PRO A 122 -16.42 16.38 -10.58
C PRO A 122 -17.64 16.03 -11.43
N ALA A 123 -18.30 14.92 -11.10
CA ALA A 123 -19.61 14.64 -11.63
C ALA A 123 -20.53 15.83 -11.27
N LYS A 124 -21.03 16.59 -12.25
CA LYS A 124 -21.96 17.70 -12.01
C LYS A 124 -23.22 17.18 -11.33
N SER A 125 -23.24 17.27 -10.01
CA SER A 125 -24.37 16.95 -9.14
C SER A 125 -24.44 18.02 -8.04
N SER A 126 -25.45 17.98 -7.15
CA SER A 126 -25.56 18.94 -6.05
C SER A 126 -24.43 18.85 -5.02
N VAL A 127 -23.56 17.84 -5.13
CA VAL A 127 -22.34 17.64 -4.33
C VAL A 127 -21.20 17.22 -5.25
N ASP A 128 -20.13 18.02 -5.32
CA ASP A 128 -18.93 17.69 -6.09
C ASP A 128 -18.11 16.62 -5.36
N VAL A 129 -18.26 15.35 -5.77
CA VAL A 129 -17.42 14.25 -5.28
C VAL A 129 -16.27 14.00 -6.27
N GLY A 130 -15.08 14.48 -5.91
CA GLY A 130 -13.84 14.21 -6.64
C GLY A 130 -13.13 12.98 -6.08
N GLY A 131 -12.84 12.00 -6.95
CA GLY A 131 -11.98 10.88 -6.58
C GLY A 131 -10.50 11.25 -6.66
N ARG A 132 -9.69 10.64 -5.78
CA ARG A 132 -8.23 10.72 -5.83
C ARG A 132 -7.60 9.39 -5.45
N ILE A 133 -6.49 9.05 -6.09
CA ILE A 133 -5.65 7.90 -5.74
C ILE A 133 -4.28 8.41 -5.31
N GLY A 134 -3.77 7.89 -4.19
CA GLY A 134 -2.39 8.10 -3.76
C GLY A 134 -1.50 6.94 -4.18
N VAL A 135 -0.50 7.22 -5.02
CA VAL A 135 0.61 6.29 -5.29
C VAL A 135 1.59 6.39 -4.14
N ILE A 136 1.69 5.35 -3.31
CA ILE A 136 2.51 5.39 -2.10
C ILE A 136 3.97 5.09 -2.44
N VAL A 137 4.88 5.94 -1.98
CA VAL A 137 6.31 5.78 -2.22
C VAL A 137 7.04 5.66 -0.90
N TYR A 138 7.80 4.57 -0.76
CA TYR A 138 8.79 4.37 0.29
C TYR A 138 10.17 4.36 -0.36
N ALA A 139 11.04 5.27 0.06
CA ALA A 139 12.42 5.33 -0.39
C ALA A 139 13.36 5.15 0.81
N ALA A 140 14.02 4.00 0.88
CA ALA A 140 15.09 3.73 1.82
C ALA A 140 16.36 4.46 1.37
N VAL A 141 16.75 5.51 2.09
CA VAL A 141 17.94 6.31 1.78
C VAL A 141 19.14 5.78 2.55
N GLY A 142 20.26 5.58 1.86
CA GLY A 142 21.54 5.27 2.51
C GLY A 142 21.56 3.94 3.26
N GLY A 143 20.81 2.94 2.78
CA GLY A 143 20.74 1.61 3.41
C GLY A 143 19.80 1.53 4.61
N ALA A 144 18.88 2.49 4.77
CA ALA A 144 17.80 2.36 5.75
C ALA A 144 17.06 1.04 5.56
N ALA A 145 16.81 0.33 6.68
CA ALA A 145 16.26 -1.01 6.65
C ALA A 145 15.37 -1.27 7.88
N PRO A 146 14.36 -2.15 7.73
CA PRO A 146 13.61 -2.64 8.87
C PRO A 146 14.43 -3.68 9.66
N VAL A 147 14.13 -3.77 10.95
CA VAL A 147 14.61 -4.84 11.83
C VAL A 147 13.38 -5.41 12.52
N LEU A 148 12.92 -6.57 12.07
CA LEU A 148 11.65 -7.15 12.48
C LEU A 148 11.84 -8.29 13.49
N GLU A 149 11.01 -8.30 14.52
CA GLU A 149 10.98 -9.34 15.55
C GLU A 149 9.53 -9.66 15.94
N VAL A 150 9.19 -10.95 16.09
CA VAL A 150 7.90 -11.34 16.68
C VAL A 150 7.97 -11.12 18.18
N SER A 151 7.13 -10.24 18.72
CA SER A 151 7.06 -10.01 20.16
C SER A 151 6.03 -10.91 20.85
N THR A 152 4.90 -11.18 20.18
CA THR A 152 3.77 -11.91 20.75
C THR A 152 3.02 -12.67 19.67
N THR A 153 2.40 -13.80 20.03
CA THR A 153 1.42 -14.52 19.20
C THR A 153 0.07 -14.55 19.90
N ARG A 154 -1.03 -14.34 19.19
CA ARG A 154 -2.37 -14.31 19.78
C ARG A 154 -3.45 -14.68 18.77
N VAL A 155 -4.63 -14.99 19.27
CA VAL A 155 -5.84 -15.14 18.44
C VAL A 155 -6.78 -13.95 18.68
N THR A 156 -7.52 -13.55 17.66
CA THR A 156 -8.62 -12.58 17.81
C THR A 156 -9.84 -13.02 17.04
N LYS A 157 -11.02 -12.53 17.44
CA LYS A 157 -12.22 -12.59 16.60
C LYS A 157 -12.33 -11.33 15.77
N THR A 158 -12.56 -11.47 14.48
CA THR A 158 -12.92 -10.37 13.59
C THR A 158 -14.39 -9.97 13.79
N PRO A 159 -14.84 -8.79 13.29
CA PRO A 159 -16.23 -8.36 13.42
C PRO A 159 -17.25 -9.34 12.79
N ASP A 160 -16.85 -10.10 11.77
CA ASP A 160 -17.66 -11.17 11.15
C ASP A 160 -17.61 -12.50 11.92
N GLY A 161 -17.00 -12.52 13.13
CA GLY A 161 -16.99 -13.66 14.04
C GLY A 161 -15.92 -14.72 13.75
N LYS A 162 -15.07 -14.54 12.74
CA LYS A 162 -13.99 -15.47 12.41
C LYS A 162 -12.83 -15.35 13.37
N THR A 163 -12.24 -16.47 13.74
CA THR A 163 -11.02 -16.48 14.58
C THR A 163 -9.80 -16.40 13.66
N VAL A 164 -8.87 -15.50 13.97
CA VAL A 164 -7.67 -15.23 13.17
C VAL A 164 -6.43 -15.30 14.05
N ALA A 165 -5.39 -15.97 13.55
CA ALA A 165 -4.06 -16.00 14.16
C ALA A 165 -3.31 -14.70 13.83
N LEU A 166 -2.80 -14.03 14.86
CA LEU A 166 -2.05 -12.78 14.75
C LEU A 166 -0.66 -12.94 15.38
N ILE A 167 0.35 -12.45 14.69
CA ILE A 167 1.67 -12.20 15.26
C ILE A 167 1.84 -10.69 15.45
N ASP A 168 2.25 -10.27 16.64
CA ASP A 168 2.64 -8.89 16.88
C ASP A 168 4.13 -8.77 16.55
N VAL A 169 4.47 -7.85 15.64
CA VAL A 169 5.81 -7.72 15.07
C VAL A 169 6.32 -6.33 15.34
N ARG A 170 7.44 -6.23 16.05
CA ARG A 170 8.13 -4.96 16.31
C ARG A 170 9.11 -4.66 15.19
N ASN A 171 9.08 -3.42 14.69
CA ASN A 171 10.15 -2.89 13.84
C ASN A 171 11.04 -1.94 14.65
N SER A 172 12.28 -2.35 14.92
CA SER A 172 13.31 -1.52 15.57
C SER A 172 14.26 -0.85 14.56
N GLY A 173 14.05 -1.06 13.27
CA GLY A 173 14.80 -0.43 12.19
C GLY A 173 14.36 0.99 11.88
N ASN A 174 14.99 1.59 10.86
CA ASN A 174 14.76 2.97 10.42
C ASN A 174 14.07 3.08 9.04
N ALA A 175 13.58 1.96 8.51
CA ALA A 175 12.68 1.89 7.34
C ALA A 175 11.53 0.93 7.62
N HIS A 176 10.44 1.06 6.87
CA HIS A 176 9.33 0.14 6.97
C HIS A 176 9.75 -1.28 6.57
N GLY A 177 9.04 -2.27 7.09
CA GLY A 177 9.18 -3.66 6.70
C GLY A 177 7.83 -4.27 6.36
N ARG A 178 7.87 -5.35 5.57
CA ARG A 178 6.72 -6.21 5.30
C ARG A 178 7.20 -7.63 5.49
N LEU A 179 6.38 -8.45 6.16
CA LEU A 179 6.65 -9.87 6.22
C LEU A 179 6.17 -10.52 4.93
N GLU A 180 6.96 -11.45 4.44
CA GLU A 180 6.67 -12.26 3.26
C GLU A 180 6.95 -13.74 3.55
N GLY A 181 6.76 -14.57 2.53
CA GLY A 181 6.97 -16.01 2.61
C GLY A 181 5.76 -16.79 3.12
N PHE A 182 6.00 -18.06 3.41
CA PHE A 182 4.97 -19.03 3.77
C PHE A 182 5.37 -19.84 5.00
N VAL A 183 4.39 -20.14 5.84
CA VAL A 183 4.54 -20.99 7.01
C VAL A 183 3.49 -22.11 6.99
N ASN A 184 3.84 -23.26 7.55
CA ASN A 184 2.97 -24.42 7.56
C ASN A 184 2.13 -24.43 8.83
N GLY A 185 0.81 -24.54 8.68
CA GLY A 185 -0.16 -24.70 9.75
C GLY A 185 -0.66 -26.15 9.85
N THR A 186 -0.88 -26.64 11.07
CA THR A 186 -1.72 -27.80 11.36
C THR A 186 -2.82 -27.38 12.31
N ASP A 187 -4.07 -27.53 11.87
CA ASP A 187 -5.24 -27.12 12.62
C ASP A 187 -5.73 -28.23 13.60
N ALA A 188 -6.75 -27.95 14.39
CA ALA A 188 -7.28 -28.90 15.38
C ALA A 188 -7.92 -30.15 14.78
N GLY A 189 -8.33 -30.10 13.51
CA GLY A 189 -8.82 -31.25 12.75
C GLY A 189 -7.71 -32.09 12.12
N GLY A 190 -6.44 -31.69 12.29
CA GLY A 190 -5.29 -32.30 11.62
C GLY A 190 -5.13 -31.86 10.16
N GLN A 191 -5.89 -30.84 9.72
CA GLN A 191 -5.74 -30.28 8.38
C GLN A 191 -4.42 -29.52 8.29
N ARG A 192 -3.66 -29.80 7.22
CA ARG A 192 -2.48 -29.02 6.88
C ARG A 192 -2.87 -27.82 6.03
N LEU A 193 -2.31 -26.67 6.37
CA LEU A 193 -2.57 -25.38 5.74
C LEU A 193 -1.24 -24.73 5.38
N GLU A 194 -1.17 -24.06 4.23
CA GLU A 194 -0.13 -23.07 3.98
C GLU A 194 -0.69 -21.70 4.37
N LEU A 195 0.08 -20.93 5.14
CA LEU A 195 -0.31 -19.61 5.62
C LEU A 195 0.71 -18.58 5.13
N SER A 196 0.23 -17.39 4.80
CA SER A 196 1.07 -16.22 4.48
C SER A 196 0.75 -15.07 5.44
N PRO A 197 1.73 -14.21 5.76
CA PRO A 197 1.46 -12.99 6.51
C PRO A 197 0.63 -12.03 5.65
N ALA A 198 -0.28 -11.29 6.28
CA ALA A 198 -1.01 -10.22 5.62
C ALA A 198 -0.03 -9.17 5.10
N ASP A 199 -0.22 -8.76 3.84
CA ASP A 199 0.63 -7.77 3.17
C ASP A 199 0.34 -6.36 3.71
N VAL A 200 0.91 -6.01 4.88
CA VAL A 200 0.79 -4.69 5.52
C VAL A 200 2.16 -4.18 6.00
N PRO A 201 2.43 -2.87 5.91
CA PRO A 201 3.71 -2.32 6.32
C PRO A 201 3.77 -2.19 7.85
N ILE A 202 4.95 -2.46 8.40
CA ILE A 202 5.30 -2.26 9.81
C ILE A 202 6.23 -1.05 9.86
N MET A 203 5.73 0.09 10.34
CA MET A 203 6.49 1.33 10.30
C MET A 203 7.67 1.33 11.29
N PRO A 204 8.73 2.11 11.05
CA PRO A 204 9.83 2.29 11.99
C PRO A 204 9.33 2.64 13.40
N GLY A 205 9.81 1.92 14.41
CA GLY A 205 9.48 2.16 15.82
C GLY A 205 8.13 1.60 16.27
N GLU A 206 7.30 1.07 15.37
CA GLU A 206 5.98 0.52 15.69
C GLU A 206 6.02 -0.98 15.96
N THR A 207 5.07 -1.45 16.79
CA THR A 207 4.63 -2.84 16.81
C THR A 207 3.32 -2.95 16.04
N ARG A 208 3.22 -3.91 15.13
CA ARG A 208 2.00 -4.14 14.34
C ARG A 208 1.55 -5.58 14.39
N SER A 209 0.24 -5.78 14.48
CA SER A 209 -0.37 -7.10 14.40
C SER A 209 -0.54 -7.51 12.94
N ILE A 210 0.06 -8.64 12.58
CA ILE A 210 0.04 -9.22 11.25
C ILE A 210 -0.76 -10.52 11.31
N ALA A 211 -1.81 -10.60 10.50
CA ALA A 211 -2.59 -11.83 10.40
C ALA A 211 -1.83 -12.88 9.59
N LEU A 212 -1.89 -14.13 10.05
CA LEU A 212 -1.53 -15.28 9.23
C LEU A 212 -2.81 -15.76 8.55
N VAL A 213 -2.84 -15.62 7.23
CA VAL A 213 -4.02 -15.95 6.41
C VAL A 213 -3.74 -17.21 5.59
N PRO A 214 -4.71 -18.13 5.47
CA PRO A 214 -4.55 -19.28 4.59
C PRO A 214 -4.35 -18.85 3.14
N VAL A 215 -3.40 -19.49 2.48
CA VAL A 215 -3.23 -19.38 1.03
C VAL A 215 -4.42 -20.05 0.37
N ILE A 216 -5.12 -19.31 -0.49
CA ILE A 216 -6.30 -19.80 -1.20
C ILE A 216 -5.84 -20.41 -2.52
N GLU A 217 -6.15 -21.68 -2.72
CA GLU A 217 -5.93 -22.34 -4.01
C GLU A 217 -6.93 -21.83 -5.07
N GLU A 218 -6.46 -21.65 -6.30
CA GLU A 218 -7.28 -21.15 -7.40
C GLU A 218 -8.52 -22.05 -7.62
N GLY A 219 -9.70 -21.41 -7.70
CA GLY A 219 -10.98 -22.12 -7.88
C GLY A 219 -11.52 -22.83 -6.64
N LYS A 220 -10.88 -22.73 -5.48
CA LYS A 220 -11.36 -23.30 -4.21
C LYS A 220 -11.84 -22.23 -3.22
N PRO A 221 -12.81 -22.56 -2.35
CA PRO A 221 -13.15 -21.67 -1.24
C PRO A 221 -11.97 -21.54 -0.26
N ALA A 222 -11.90 -20.42 0.44
CA ALA A 222 -10.92 -20.24 1.52
C ALA A 222 -11.13 -21.34 2.58
N PRO A 223 -10.07 -22.03 3.02
CA PRO A 223 -10.20 -23.07 4.04
C PRO A 223 -10.61 -22.45 5.38
N GLU A 224 -11.54 -23.09 6.07
CA GLU A 224 -11.89 -22.74 7.44
C GLU A 224 -10.81 -23.27 8.38
N VAL A 225 -10.24 -22.38 9.20
CA VAL A 225 -9.17 -22.75 10.16
C VAL A 225 -9.79 -23.13 11.51
N ARG A 226 -9.55 -24.36 11.98
CA ARG A 226 -9.98 -24.80 13.31
C ARG A 226 -8.85 -24.65 14.32
N PHE A 227 -9.12 -23.94 15.41
CA PHE A 227 -8.15 -23.72 16.49
C PHE A 227 -8.23 -24.83 17.56
N PRO A 228 -7.11 -25.20 18.23
CA PRO A 228 -5.79 -24.59 18.11
C PRO A 228 -5.09 -24.88 16.77
N LEU A 229 -4.30 -23.91 16.32
CA LEU A 229 -3.51 -23.94 15.09
C LEU A 229 -2.03 -23.92 15.46
N ILE A 230 -1.29 -24.97 15.08
CA ILE A 230 0.17 -25.04 15.25
C ILE A 230 0.83 -24.55 13.97
N VAL A 231 1.70 -23.56 14.05
CA VAL A 231 2.39 -22.96 12.90
C VAL A 231 3.89 -23.13 13.04
N LYS A 232 4.54 -23.62 11.98
CA LYS A 232 5.98 -23.77 11.89
C LYS A 232 6.51 -23.29 10.54
N GLY A 233 7.63 -22.56 10.54
CA GLY A 233 8.32 -22.15 9.32
C GLY A 233 9.21 -20.94 9.52
N ASN A 234 9.47 -20.23 8.43
CA ASN A 234 10.16 -18.95 8.46
C ASN A 234 9.33 -17.93 7.70
N LEU A 235 9.06 -16.81 8.34
CA LEU A 235 8.65 -15.60 7.65
C LEU A 235 9.90 -14.88 7.17
N GLU A 236 9.78 -14.05 6.15
CA GLU A 236 10.93 -13.42 5.51
C GLU A 236 10.72 -11.91 5.41
N TRP A 237 11.82 -11.17 5.25
CA TRP A 237 11.78 -9.80 4.76
C TRP A 237 13.11 -9.47 4.06
N GLY A 238 13.05 -9.29 2.75
CA GLY A 238 14.24 -9.14 1.91
C GLY A 238 15.13 -10.37 2.00
N LYS A 239 16.33 -10.24 2.58
CA LYS A 239 17.28 -11.36 2.76
C LYS A 239 17.21 -12.01 4.15
N ASN A 240 16.37 -11.48 5.03
CA ASN A 240 16.31 -11.89 6.42
C ASN A 240 15.21 -12.94 6.63
N ARG A 241 15.37 -13.75 7.67
CA ARG A 241 14.41 -14.79 8.06
C ARG A 241 14.02 -14.62 9.51
N LEU A 242 12.75 -14.86 9.80
CA LEU A 242 12.11 -14.82 11.10
C LEU A 242 11.53 -16.20 11.38
N PRO A 243 12.21 -17.06 12.16
CA PRO A 243 11.66 -18.37 12.50
C PRO A 243 10.38 -18.21 13.31
N LEU A 244 9.38 -19.03 13.01
CA LEU A 244 8.13 -19.10 13.73
C LEU A 244 7.87 -20.56 14.10
N ASP A 245 7.72 -20.82 15.40
CA ASP A 245 7.22 -22.08 15.96
C ASP A 245 6.25 -21.70 17.08
N ALA A 246 4.96 -21.69 16.76
CA ALA A 246 3.94 -21.13 17.62
C ALA A 246 2.66 -21.98 17.61
N SER A 247 1.96 -21.97 18.72
CA SER A 247 0.61 -22.53 18.84
C SER A 247 -0.37 -21.41 19.13
N PHE A 248 -1.36 -21.27 18.25
CA PHE A 248 -2.44 -20.31 18.38
C PHE A 248 -3.65 -21.05 18.93
N GLY A 249 -4.07 -20.73 20.14
CA GLY A 249 -5.28 -21.29 20.74
C GLY A 249 -6.00 -20.23 21.56
N PRO A 250 -7.26 -20.46 21.96
CA PRO A 250 -7.89 -19.69 23.02
C PRO A 250 -7.11 -19.77 24.33
#